data_AF-A0A3A3DHG2-F1
#
_entry.id   AF-A0A3A3DHG2-F1
#
_cell.length_a   1.000
_cell.length_b   1.000
_cell.length_c   1.000
_cell.angle_alpha   90.00
_cell.angle_beta   90.00
_cell.angle_gamma   90.00
#
_symmetry.space_group_name_H-M   'P 1'
#
loop_
_entity.id
_entity.type
_entity.pdbx_description
1 polymer ?
#
loop_
_entity_poly.entity_id
_entity_poly.type
_entity_poly.pdbx_seq_one_letter_code
_entity_poly.pdbx_strand_id
1 'polypeptide(L)' 'MAEQRDNSYSTPGTMDITEQQKTFAGFIRAAIWVIGLSCAALVFMALTNA' A
#
# COMPACT_ATOMS: atom_id res chain seq x y z
N MET A 1 -39.27 -21.06 9.03
CA MET A 1 -37.94 -21.29 8.42
C MET A 1 -36.93 -20.73 9.39
N ALA A 2 -36.14 -21.58 10.06
CA ALA A 2 -35.16 -21.12 11.06
C ALA A 2 -33.90 -20.63 10.34
N GLU A 3 -33.47 -19.41 10.65
CA GLU A 3 -32.25 -18.80 10.12
C GLU A 3 -31.03 -19.44 10.82
N GLN A 4 -30.34 -20.32 10.11
CA GLN A 4 -29.07 -20.86 10.56
C GLN A 4 -28.00 -19.77 10.41
N ARG A 5 -27.77 -19.01 11.49
CA ARG A 5 -26.64 -18.08 11.56
C ARG A 5 -25.37 -18.89 11.74
N ASP A 6 -24.55 -18.88 10.71
CA ASP A 6 -23.18 -19.38 10.75
C ASP A 6 -22.40 -18.58 11.80
N ASN A 7 -22.12 -19.21 12.95
CA ASN A 7 -21.20 -18.69 13.97
C ASN A 7 -19.77 -19.19 13.70
N SER A 8 -19.30 -19.11 12.44
CA SER A 8 -17.93 -19.47 12.06
C SER A 8 -16.96 -18.49 12.71
N TYR A 9 -16.50 -18.84 13.91
CA TYR A 9 -15.42 -18.15 14.60
C TYR A 9 -14.14 -18.33 13.80
N SER A 10 -13.81 -17.33 12.99
CA SER A 10 -12.58 -17.33 12.18
C SER A 10 -11.36 -17.29 13.10
N THR A 11 -10.41 -18.20 12.94
CA THR A 11 -9.17 -18.18 13.73
C THR A 11 -8.38 -16.91 13.38
N PRO A 12 -8.15 -16.00 14.34
CA PRO A 12 -7.41 -14.77 14.06
C PRO A 12 -6.01 -15.09 13.54
N GLY A 13 -5.58 -14.39 12.49
CA GLY A 13 -4.23 -14.54 11.91
C GLY A 13 -4.07 -15.68 10.91
N THR A 14 -5.10 -16.51 10.67
CA THR A 14 -5.07 -17.54 9.61
C THR A 14 -5.62 -17.05 8.27
N MET A 15 -5.99 -15.77 8.17
CA MET A 15 -6.43 -15.17 6.93
C MET A 15 -5.27 -15.11 5.93
N ASP A 16 -5.51 -15.51 4.68
CA ASP A 16 -4.53 -15.31 3.61
C ASP A 16 -4.29 -13.82 3.38
N ILE A 17 -3.01 -13.43 3.43
CA ILE A 17 -2.55 -12.05 3.31
C ILE A 17 -1.73 -11.79 2.03
N THR A 18 -1.74 -12.72 1.07
CA THR A 18 -0.90 -12.67 -0.14
C THR A 18 -1.14 -11.37 -0.94
N GLU A 19 -2.40 -10.95 -1.10
CA GLU A 19 -2.75 -9.73 -1.83
C GLU A 19 -2.31 -8.44 -1.10
N GLN A 20 -2.38 -8.44 0.22
CA GLN A 20 -1.98 -7.32 1.07
C GLN A 20 -0.46 -7.13 1.01
N GLN A 21 0.31 -8.23 1.05
CA GLN A 21 1.77 -8.19 0.89
C GLN A 21 2.17 -7.66 -0.50
N LYS A 22 1.50 -8.14 -1.56
CA LYS A 22 1.72 -7.65 -2.93
C LYS A 22 1.41 -6.17 -3.07
N THR A 23 0.31 -5.72 -2.46
CA THR A 23 -0.08 -4.31 -2.45
C THR A 23 0.95 -3.45 -1.71
N PHE A 24 1.43 -3.92 -0.56
CA PHE A 24 2.47 -3.22 0.19
C PHE A 24 3.77 -3.09 -0.59
N ALA A 25 4.23 -4.15 -1.25
CA ALA A 25 5.41 -4.10 -2.12
C ALA A 25 5.23 -3.10 -3.28
N GLY A 26 4.04 -3.09 -3.89
CA GLY A 26 3.68 -2.11 -4.92
C GLY A 26 3.68 -0.67 -4.40
N PHE A 27 3.10 -0.45 -3.20
CA PHE A 27 3.06 0.83 -2.53
C PHE A 27 4.47 1.38 -2.24
N ILE A 28 5.38 0.56 -1.69
CA ILE A 28 6.75 0.98 -1.41
C ILE A 28 7.48 1.37 -2.70
N ARG A 29 7.31 0.59 -3.76
CA ARG A 29 7.90 0.94 -5.07
C ARG A 29 7.36 2.27 -5.58
N ALA A 30 6.05 2.52 -5.49
CA ALA A 30 5.47 3.80 -5.89
C ALA A 30 5.97 4.96 -5.02
N ALA A 31 6.10 4.76 -3.71
CA ALA A 31 6.62 5.77 -2.78
C ALA A 31 8.05 6.19 -3.14
N ILE A 32 8.93 5.25 -3.49
CA ILE A 32 10.30 5.55 -3.94
C ILE A 32 10.28 6.45 -5.18
N TRP A 33 9.42 6.16 -6.16
CA TRP A 33 9.28 6.99 -7.36
C TRP A 33 8.79 8.40 -7.02
N VAL A 34 7.78 8.52 -6.16
CA VAL A 34 7.23 9.83 -5.74
C VAL A 34 8.30 10.67 -5.05
N ILE A 35 9.07 10.07 -4.13
CA ILE A 35 10.16 10.75 -3.43
C ILE A 35 11.23 11.19 -4.42
N GLY A 36 11.67 10.29 -5.31
CA GLY A 36 12.68 10.61 -6.33
C GLY A 36 12.26 11.74 -7.26
N LEU A 37 11.03 11.72 -7.75
CA LEU A 37 10.47 12.78 -8.60
C LEU A 37 10.31 14.10 -7.85
N SER A 38 9.88 14.05 -6.59
CA SER A 38 9.77 15.25 -5.75
C SER A 38 11.14 15.90 -5.54
N CYS A 39 12.16 15.12 -5.19
CA CYS A 39 13.54 15.62 -5.07
C CYS A 39 14.07 16.19 -6.40
N ALA A 40 13.85 15.49 -7.50
CA ALA A 40 14.28 15.96 -8.82
C ALA A 40 13.61 17.30 -9.19
N ALA A 41 12.31 17.44 -8.90
CA ALA A 41 11.58 18.69 -9.12
C ALA A 41 12.13 19.83 -8.25
N LEU A 42 12.43 19.59 -6.98
CA LEU A 42 13.02 20.60 -6.09
C LEU A 42 14.40 21.06 -6.58
N VAL A 43 15.26 20.14 -7.01
CA VAL A 43 16.57 20.47 -7.57
C VAL A 43 16.42 21.25 -8.88
N PHE A 44 15.53 20.83 -9.77
CA PHE A 44 15.24 21.55 -11.01
C PHE A 44 14.76 22.97 -10.74
N MET A 45 13.83 23.15 -9.79
CA MET A 45 13.35 24.45 -9.37
C MET A 45 14.50 25.31 -8.83
N ALA A 46 15.37 24.77 -7.98
CA ALA A 46 16.51 25.50 -7.45
C ALA A 46 17.50 25.95 -8.53
N LEU A 47 17.72 25.14 -9.58
CA LEU A 47 18.64 25.48 -10.68
C LEU A 47 18.05 26.47 -11.68
N THR A 48 16.74 26.41 -11.92
CA THR A 48 16.06 27.23 -12.94
C THR A 48 15.49 28.52 -12.38
N ASN A 49 15.19 28.54 -11.09
CA ASN A 49 14.74 29.69 -10.31
C ASN A 49 15.81 30.04 -9.25
N ALA A 50 17.06 30.16 -9.72
CA ALA A 50 18.18 30.73 -8.96
C ALA A 50 18.13 32.26 -8.99
#